data_AF-A0A7V2JEC1-F1
#
_entry.id   AF-A0A7V2JEC1-F1
#
_cell.length_a   1.000
_cell.length_b   1.000
_cell.length_c   1.000
_cell.angle_alpha   90.00
_cell.angle_beta   90.00
_cell.angle_gamma   90.00
#
_symmetry.space_group_name_H-M   'P 1'
#
loop_
_entity.id
_entity.type
_entity.pdbx_description
1 polymer ?
#
loop_
_entity_poly.entity_id
_entity_poly.type
_entity_poly.pdbx_seq_one_letter_code
_entity_poly.pdbx_strand_id
1 'polypeptide(L)'
;MICEVEDSETMKATLYGFPLSGFLGVSNEFEKDIPEFVKNSMGGAIYNHKLYPVFNFFKDIKIPVLKVFLIYEKFAIGVTRLITKMTVDELIKSDEGKLKGIFYFEGERVLVVDLGNLVKRSDVYKLSPLKLLHTQKRTPEKEQKTRDTYIILDNTNLAVKLEDVEDIIEVEKMCPINFEEYSGFVSSKDKGIINVKTLVENGKWILITKKGEAFRISNTIVVKGQGIKNSEDGFEYLSFEGKNYRVLR
;
A
#
# COMPACT_ATOMS: atom_id res chain seq x y z
N MET A 1 2.12 10.02 21.76
CA MET A 1 3.36 10.73 21.37
C MET A 1 3.00 12.16 21.03
N ILE A 2 3.61 13.13 21.69
CA ILE A 2 3.48 14.55 21.37
C ILE A 2 4.52 14.87 20.30
N CYS A 3 4.06 15.48 19.22
CA CYS A 3 4.89 15.93 18.11
C CYS A 3 4.53 17.37 17.77
N GLU A 4 5.46 18.02 17.10
CA GLU A 4 5.33 19.38 16.59
C GLU A 4 5.27 19.35 15.06
N VAL A 5 4.42 20.21 14.50
CA VAL A 5 4.34 20.45 13.07
C VAL A 5 4.36 21.95 12.82
N GLU A 6 5.38 22.40 12.10
CA GLU A 6 5.61 23.78 11.70
C GLU A 6 4.98 24.02 10.31
N ASP A 7 4.32 25.17 10.16
CA ASP A 7 3.90 25.71 8.86
C ASP A 7 4.97 26.67 8.34
N SER A 8 5.63 26.34 7.22
CA SER A 8 6.67 27.22 6.65
C SER A 8 6.13 28.54 6.14
N GLU A 9 4.82 28.66 5.87
CA GLU A 9 4.23 29.92 5.42
C GLU A 9 4.05 30.90 6.59
N THR A 10 3.65 30.39 7.77
CA THR A 10 3.35 31.24 8.94
C THR A 10 4.43 31.19 10.03
N MET A 11 5.39 30.28 9.92
CA MET A 11 6.40 29.95 10.92
C MET A 11 5.81 29.53 12.28
N LYS A 12 4.53 29.15 12.32
CA LYS A 12 3.86 28.70 13.55
C LYS A 12 4.04 27.19 13.71
N ALA A 13 4.41 26.80 14.93
CA ALA A 13 4.42 25.41 15.38
C ALA A 13 3.09 25.07 16.06
N THR A 14 2.53 23.90 15.75
CA THR A 14 1.33 23.35 16.40
C THR A 14 1.65 21.98 16.99
N LEU A 15 1.20 21.74 18.22
CA LEU A 15 1.37 20.45 18.91
C LEU A 15 0.25 19.47 18.57
N TYR A 16 0.65 18.26 18.19
CA TYR A 16 -0.24 17.15 17.91
C TYR A 16 0.06 15.94 18.79
N GLY A 17 -1.00 15.30 19.27
CA GLY A 17 -0.96 14.05 20.01
C GLY A 17 -1.32 12.87 19.12
N PHE A 18 -0.39 11.94 18.96
CA PHE A 18 -0.60 10.70 18.20
C PHE A 18 -0.66 9.49 19.12
N PRO A 19 -1.71 8.65 19.05
CA PRO A 19 -1.78 7.42 19.83
C PRO A 19 -0.70 6.43 19.35
N LEU A 20 -0.14 5.65 20.28
CA LEU A 20 0.90 4.65 19.96
C LEU A 20 0.32 3.31 19.47
N SER A 21 -1.00 3.17 19.40
CA SER A 21 -1.63 1.96 18.86
C SER A 21 -1.28 1.79 17.38
N GLY A 22 -0.73 0.63 17.00
CA GLY A 22 -0.28 0.34 15.63
C GLY A 22 1.00 1.08 15.21
N PHE A 23 1.69 1.76 16.15
CA PHE A 23 2.96 2.43 15.91
C PHE A 23 4.11 1.42 15.82
N LEU A 24 4.87 1.48 14.73
CA LEU A 24 5.98 0.57 14.45
C LEU A 24 7.36 1.19 14.72
N GLY A 25 7.48 2.52 14.58
CA GLY A 25 8.77 3.20 14.73
C GLY A 25 8.81 4.57 14.08
N VAL A 26 10.03 5.09 13.92
CA VAL A 26 10.30 6.41 13.36
C VAL A 26 11.27 6.25 12.20
N SER A 27 11.06 7.02 11.14
CA SER A 27 12.02 7.18 10.05
C SER A 27 12.35 8.65 9.81
N ASN A 28 13.55 8.89 9.28
CA ASN A 28 13.95 10.19 8.72
C ASN A 28 14.15 10.11 7.19
N GLU A 29 13.89 8.94 6.60
CA GLU A 29 14.02 8.69 5.15
C GLU A 29 12.68 8.95 4.45
N PHE A 30 12.73 9.73 3.38
CA PHE A 30 11.53 10.17 2.67
C PHE A 30 11.78 10.29 1.17
N GLU A 31 10.90 9.64 0.41
CA GLU A 31 10.84 9.72 -1.03
C GLU A 31 9.76 10.72 -1.45
N LYS A 32 10.16 11.75 -2.20
CA LYS A 32 9.29 12.85 -2.65
C LYS A 32 8.76 12.62 -4.06
N ASP A 33 9.40 11.77 -4.85
CA ASP A 33 9.08 11.55 -6.26
C ASP A 33 7.92 10.55 -6.44
N ILE A 34 6.82 10.79 -5.72
CA ILE A 34 5.55 10.08 -5.89
C ILE A 34 4.71 10.80 -6.95
N PRO A 35 4.14 10.10 -7.95
CA PRO A 35 3.31 10.77 -8.93
C PRO A 35 2.06 11.43 -8.36
N GLU A 36 1.75 12.56 -8.99
CA GLU A 36 0.69 13.50 -8.63
C GLU A 36 -0.72 12.87 -8.58
N PHE A 37 -0.94 11.73 -9.26
CA PHE A 37 -2.24 11.03 -9.23
C PHE A 37 -2.50 10.25 -7.94
N VAL A 38 -1.51 10.06 -7.06
CA VAL A 38 -1.72 9.58 -5.68
C VAL A 38 -2.30 10.73 -4.86
N LYS A 39 -3.57 11.05 -5.14
CA LYS A 39 -4.29 12.17 -4.51
C LYS A 39 -4.19 12.06 -2.99
N ASN A 40 -3.71 13.13 -2.35
CA ASN A 40 -3.57 13.33 -0.90
C ASN A 40 -2.35 12.68 -0.22
N SER A 41 -1.36 12.16 -0.96
CA SER A 41 -0.05 11.76 -0.40
C SER A 41 0.98 12.88 -0.60
N MET A 42 1.83 13.14 0.39
CA MET A 42 2.96 14.06 0.26
C MET A 42 4.26 13.39 -0.22
N GLY A 43 4.29 12.05 -0.27
CA GLY A 43 5.49 11.24 -0.49
C GLY A 43 5.42 9.93 0.29
N GLY A 44 6.54 9.22 0.39
CA GLY A 44 6.63 7.92 1.05
C GLY A 44 7.78 7.87 2.05
N ALA A 45 7.52 7.48 3.30
CA ALA A 45 8.54 7.25 4.30
C ALA A 45 9.10 5.83 4.18
N ILE A 46 10.42 5.66 4.26
CA ILE A 46 11.07 4.35 4.18
C ILE A 46 11.37 3.87 5.60
N TYR A 47 10.94 2.66 5.97
CA TYR A 47 11.23 2.06 7.27
C TYR A 47 11.31 0.53 7.15
N ASN A 48 12.40 -0.06 7.65
CA ASN A 48 12.65 -1.50 7.60
C ASN A 48 12.43 -2.10 6.19
N HIS A 49 13.06 -1.51 5.17
CA HIS A 49 12.96 -1.92 3.76
C HIS A 49 11.52 -1.94 3.20
N LYS A 50 10.62 -1.15 3.80
CA LYS A 50 9.24 -0.96 3.34
C LYS A 50 8.93 0.51 3.22
N LEU A 51 8.07 0.84 2.27
CA LEU A 51 7.59 2.19 2.07
C LEU A 51 6.19 2.38 2.67
N TYR A 52 6.01 3.52 3.32
CA TYR A 52 4.77 3.92 3.98
C TYR A 52 4.30 5.26 3.42
N PRO A 53 3.11 5.35 2.81
CA PRO A 53 2.65 6.63 2.28
C PRO A 53 2.45 7.64 3.42
N VAL A 54 2.88 8.88 3.16
CA VAL A 54 2.81 9.97 4.13
C VAL A 54 1.57 10.81 3.88
N PHE A 55 0.69 10.88 4.86
CA PHE A 55 -0.54 11.67 4.76
C PHE A 55 -0.41 13.05 5.38
N ASN A 56 -0.88 14.05 4.64
CA ASN A 56 -1.18 15.36 5.19
C ASN A 56 -2.66 15.45 5.57
N PHE A 57 -2.91 15.71 6.85
CA PHE A 57 -4.27 15.91 7.37
C PHE A 57 -4.39 17.20 8.19
N PHE A 58 -3.31 17.97 8.28
CA PHE A 58 -3.24 19.21 9.04
C PHE A 58 -4.06 20.29 8.32
N LYS A 59 -5.22 20.67 8.87
CA LYS A 59 -6.12 21.63 8.22
C LYS A 59 -5.63 23.06 8.32
N ASP A 60 -5.02 23.40 9.45
CA ASP A 60 -4.58 24.78 9.75
C ASP A 60 -3.11 25.00 9.38
N ILE A 61 -2.49 24.03 8.71
CA ILE A 61 -1.10 24.10 8.25
C ILE A 61 -1.13 24.10 6.73
N LYS A 62 -0.74 25.24 6.14
CA LYS A 62 -0.75 25.40 4.70
C LYS A 62 0.40 24.64 4.04
N ILE A 63 1.61 24.79 4.58
CA ILE A 63 2.80 24.13 4.05
C ILE A 63 3.55 23.46 5.22
N PRO A 64 3.29 22.17 5.51
CA PRO A 64 3.91 21.50 6.64
C PRO A 64 5.40 21.20 6.39
N VAL A 65 6.26 21.53 7.36
CA VAL A 65 7.68 21.21 7.34
C VAL A 65 7.89 19.79 7.88
N LEU A 66 8.02 18.81 6.99
CA LEU A 66 8.19 17.40 7.36
C LEU A 66 9.67 17.02 7.44
N LYS A 67 10.12 16.56 8.61
CA LYS A 67 11.50 16.11 8.84
C LYS A 67 11.57 14.69 9.39
N VAL A 68 10.54 14.26 10.11
CA VAL A 68 10.48 12.97 10.82
C VAL A 68 9.15 12.30 10.49
N PHE A 69 9.16 10.98 10.34
CA PHE A 69 7.99 10.20 9.93
C PHE A 69 7.65 9.15 10.99
N LEU A 70 6.46 9.29 11.57
CA LEU A 70 5.88 8.30 12.47
C LEU A 70 5.32 7.15 11.65
N ILE A 71 5.86 5.95 11.82
CA ILE A 71 5.49 4.77 11.04
C ILE A 71 4.41 3.98 11.77
N TYR A 72 3.30 3.73 11.08
CA TYR A 72 2.21 2.85 11.50
C TYR A 72 2.12 1.67 10.54
N GLU A 73 1.38 0.62 10.93
CA GLU A 73 1.23 -0.61 10.14
C GLU A 73 0.93 -0.40 8.64
N LYS A 74 0.17 0.65 8.30
CA LYS A 74 -0.32 0.89 6.92
C LYS A 74 0.12 2.21 6.30
N PHE A 75 0.67 3.14 7.07
CA PHE A 75 0.95 4.49 6.61
C PHE A 75 1.96 5.19 7.52
N ALA A 76 2.39 6.38 7.12
CA ALA A 76 3.23 7.25 7.91
C ALA A 76 2.60 8.64 8.10
N ILE A 77 2.98 9.29 9.20
CA ILE A 77 2.64 10.69 9.46
C ILE A 77 3.94 11.49 9.51
N GLY A 78 4.05 12.47 8.63
CA GLY A 78 5.15 13.43 8.68
C GLY A 78 4.91 14.45 9.80
N VAL A 79 5.95 14.73 10.56
CA VAL A 79 6.00 15.78 11.57
C VAL A 79 7.32 16.55 11.46
N THR A 80 7.38 17.73 12.06
CA THR A 80 8.62 18.52 12.12
C THR A 80 9.56 17.97 13.18
N ARG A 81 9.02 17.61 14.35
CA ARG A 81 9.82 17.15 15.49
C ARG A 81 9.02 16.26 16.45
N LEU A 82 9.71 15.33 17.10
CA LEU A 82 9.19 14.57 18.24
C LEU A 82 9.47 15.33 19.54
N ILE A 83 8.45 15.52 20.38
CA ILE A 83 8.60 16.20 21.67
C ILE A 83 8.80 15.17 22.78
N THR A 84 7.78 14.35 23.04
CA THR A 84 7.85 13.35 24.12
C THR A 84 6.80 12.24 23.97
N LYS A 85 6.98 11.15 24.72
CA LYS A 85 5.96 10.11 24.91
C LYS A 85 5.37 10.27 26.31
N MET A 86 4.05 10.30 26.41
CA MET A 86 3.34 10.34 27.69
C MET A 86 2.01 9.60 27.59
N THR A 87 1.49 9.22 28.75
CA THR A 87 0.12 8.74 28.92
C THR A 87 -0.78 9.93 29.22
N VAL A 88 -1.98 9.92 28.64
CA VAL A 88 -2.99 10.97 28.85
C VAL A 88 -4.28 10.25 29.28
N ASP A 89 -4.73 10.53 30.49
CA ASP A 89 -5.85 9.81 31.10
C ASP A 89 -7.21 10.36 30.64
N GLU A 90 -7.30 11.67 30.44
CA GLU A 90 -8.52 12.34 30.00
C GLU A 90 -8.28 13.27 28.81
N LEU A 91 -9.23 13.25 27.88
CA LEU A 91 -9.27 14.15 26.73
C LEU A 91 -10.52 15.01 26.81
N ILE A 92 -10.35 16.29 26.56
CA ILE A 92 -11.47 17.19 26.28
C ILE A 92 -11.98 16.82 24.87
N LYS A 93 -13.22 16.36 24.78
CA LYS A 93 -13.80 15.95 23.50
C LYS A 93 -13.83 17.12 22.52
N SER A 94 -13.53 16.82 21.26
CA SER A 94 -13.65 17.77 20.15
C SER A 94 -14.74 17.28 19.21
N ASP A 95 -15.57 18.20 18.73
CA ASP A 95 -16.59 17.92 17.70
C ASP A 95 -15.99 17.93 16.27
N GLU A 96 -14.70 18.24 16.13
CA GLU A 96 -14.00 18.22 14.85
C GLU A 96 -13.66 16.78 14.45
N GLY A 97 -14.38 16.23 13.47
CA GLY A 97 -14.34 14.79 13.14
C GLY A 97 -13.02 14.18 12.61
N LYS A 98 -11.87 14.87 12.69
CA LYS A 98 -10.53 14.27 12.50
C LYS A 98 -9.73 14.21 13.82
N LEU A 99 -10.22 14.85 14.88
CA LEU A 99 -9.61 14.87 16.19
C LEU A 99 -10.39 13.96 17.13
N LYS A 100 -9.66 13.26 18.00
CA LYS A 100 -10.25 12.49 19.11
C LYS A 100 -10.58 13.41 20.28
N GLY A 101 -9.85 14.50 20.43
CA GLY A 101 -9.98 15.47 21.50
C GLY A 101 -8.76 16.37 21.59
N ILE A 102 -8.69 17.13 22.68
CA ILE A 102 -7.56 17.99 23.02
C ILE A 102 -7.13 17.74 24.48
N PHE A 103 -5.87 18.01 24.78
CA PHE A 103 -5.37 18.15 26.15
C PHE A 103 -4.34 19.29 26.19
N TYR A 104 -3.87 19.64 27.39
CA TYR A 104 -2.86 20.68 27.56
C TYR A 104 -1.54 20.08 28.04
N PHE A 105 -0.45 20.49 27.41
CA PHE A 105 0.91 20.12 27.77
C PHE A 105 1.71 21.41 27.95
N GLU A 106 2.27 21.63 29.14
CA GLU A 106 3.05 22.84 29.46
C GLU A 106 2.31 24.17 29.15
N GLY A 107 0.99 24.17 29.34
CA GLY A 107 0.13 25.33 29.06
C GLY A 107 -0.27 25.49 27.58
N GLU A 108 0.29 24.68 26.69
CA GLU A 108 -0.06 24.68 25.27
C GLU A 108 -1.10 23.63 24.92
N ARG A 109 -1.97 23.96 23.96
CA ARG A 109 -3.02 23.06 23.48
C ARG A 109 -2.43 22.01 22.54
N VAL A 110 -2.65 20.74 22.87
CA VAL A 110 -2.28 19.59 22.02
C VAL A 110 -3.52 19.02 21.35
N LEU A 111 -3.49 18.93 20.01
CA LEU A 111 -4.58 18.37 19.21
C LEU A 111 -4.39 16.86 19.05
N VAL A 112 -5.29 16.05 19.61
CA VAL A 112 -5.17 14.58 19.54
C VAL A 112 -5.84 14.05 18.29
N VAL A 113 -5.06 13.40 17.45
CA VAL A 113 -5.50 12.90 16.14
C VAL A 113 -6.24 11.58 16.29
N ASP A 114 -7.39 11.47 15.62
CA ASP A 114 -8.12 10.20 15.49
C ASP A 114 -7.62 9.43 14.26
N LEU A 115 -6.63 8.54 14.49
CA LEU A 115 -6.08 7.70 13.43
C LEU A 115 -7.14 6.79 12.77
N GLY A 116 -8.16 6.36 13.52
CA GLY A 116 -9.21 5.49 12.98
C GLY A 116 -10.08 6.21 11.95
N ASN A 117 -10.45 7.46 12.23
CA ASN A 117 -11.16 8.30 11.26
C ASN A 117 -10.28 8.78 10.11
N LEU A 118 -8.98 8.98 10.35
CA LEU A 118 -8.02 9.38 9.32
C LEU A 118 -7.90 8.32 8.23
N VAL A 119 -7.78 7.04 8.61
CA VAL A 119 -7.72 5.91 7.66
C VAL A 119 -9.04 5.71 6.90
N LYS A 120 -10.19 5.95 7.55
CA LYS A 120 -11.51 5.77 6.90
C LYS A 120 -11.84 6.89 5.90
N ARG A 121 -11.39 8.12 6.15
CA ARG A 121 -11.71 9.30 5.34
C ARG A 121 -10.66 9.66 4.31
N SER A 122 -9.46 9.08 4.38
CA SER A 122 -8.49 9.21 3.31
C SER A 122 -9.08 8.56 2.05
N ASP A 123 -9.55 9.37 1.09
CA ASP A 123 -10.02 8.95 -0.24
C ASP A 123 -8.96 8.17 -1.06
N VAL A 124 -7.79 7.96 -0.47
CA VAL A 124 -6.64 7.15 -0.90
C VAL A 124 -7.03 5.72 -1.29
N TYR A 125 -8.18 5.22 -0.81
CA TYR A 125 -8.68 3.87 -1.11
C TYR A 125 -9.68 3.78 -2.27
N LYS A 126 -9.97 4.89 -2.98
CA LYS A 126 -10.87 4.87 -4.13
C LYS A 126 -10.11 4.74 -5.45
N LEU A 127 -9.46 3.60 -5.67
CA LEU A 127 -9.24 3.13 -7.03
C LEU A 127 -10.49 2.38 -7.48
N SER A 128 -11.21 2.92 -8.45
CA SER A 128 -12.32 2.22 -9.09
C SER A 128 -11.82 0.88 -9.66
N PRO A 129 -12.51 -0.24 -9.39
CA PRO A 129 -12.20 -1.51 -10.02
C PRO A 129 -12.41 -1.33 -11.53
N LEU A 130 -11.32 -1.35 -12.30
CA LEU A 130 -11.47 -1.52 -13.75
C LEU A 130 -11.70 -3.00 -13.96
N LYS A 131 -12.85 -3.32 -14.55
CA LYS A 131 -13.17 -4.67 -14.99
C LYS A 131 -12.04 -5.20 -15.88
N LEU A 132 -11.59 -6.43 -15.57
CA LEU A 132 -10.77 -7.29 -16.41
C LEU A 132 -10.90 -6.93 -17.90
N LEU A 133 -9.88 -6.27 -18.45
CA LEU A 133 -9.78 -6.02 -19.88
C LEU A 133 -9.56 -7.37 -20.58
N HIS A 134 -10.45 -7.65 -21.52
CA HIS A 134 -10.55 -8.84 -22.35
C HIS A 134 -9.20 -9.50 -22.68
N THR A 135 -8.93 -10.67 -22.12
CA THR A 135 -7.91 -11.59 -22.64
C THR A 135 -8.48 -12.42 -23.78
N GLN A 136 -7.76 -12.52 -24.90
CA GLN A 136 -8.09 -13.37 -26.03
C GLN A 136 -8.25 -14.83 -25.56
N LYS A 137 -9.47 -15.37 -25.67
CA LYS A 137 -9.73 -16.79 -25.45
C LYS A 137 -9.11 -17.58 -26.60
N ARG A 138 -8.03 -18.32 -26.34
CA ARG A 138 -7.68 -19.47 -27.18
C ARG A 138 -8.42 -20.70 -26.64
N THR A 139 -9.22 -21.33 -27.49
CA THR A 139 -10.03 -22.50 -27.17
C THR A 139 -9.14 -23.72 -26.95
N PRO A 140 -9.16 -24.38 -25.78
CA PRO A 140 -8.49 -25.66 -25.59
C PRO A 140 -9.41 -26.81 -26.05
N GLU A 141 -8.81 -27.80 -26.71
CA GLU A 141 -9.44 -29.08 -27.08
C GLU A 141 -9.83 -29.94 -25.85
N LYS A 142 -10.68 -30.93 -26.13
CA LYS A 142 -11.57 -31.68 -25.22
C LYS A 142 -10.92 -32.39 -24.01
N GLU A 143 -11.74 -32.39 -22.96
CA GLU A 143 -12.05 -33.42 -21.94
C GLU A 143 -11.25 -33.63 -20.61
N GLN A 144 -12.09 -33.65 -19.56
CA GLN A 144 -12.09 -34.27 -18.23
C GLN A 144 -10.79 -34.52 -17.44
N LYS A 145 -10.53 -33.55 -16.55
CA LYS A 145 -10.41 -33.66 -15.08
C LYS A 145 -10.83 -32.29 -14.53
N THR A 146 -11.06 -32.10 -13.22
CA THR A 146 -11.26 -30.76 -12.64
C THR A 146 -10.01 -29.92 -12.89
N ARG A 147 -9.95 -29.29 -14.07
CA ARG A 147 -8.85 -28.43 -14.49
C ARG A 147 -9.09 -27.07 -13.87
N ASP A 148 -8.26 -26.73 -12.89
CA ASP A 148 -8.21 -25.38 -12.35
C ASP A 148 -7.90 -24.41 -13.50
N THR A 149 -8.38 -23.18 -13.36
CA THR A 149 -8.03 -22.11 -14.29
C THR A 149 -6.84 -21.35 -13.72
N TYR A 150 -5.80 -21.20 -14.52
CA TYR A 150 -4.57 -20.50 -14.18
C TYR A 150 -4.41 -19.27 -15.08
N ILE A 151 -3.74 -18.26 -14.54
CA ILE A 151 -3.20 -17.14 -15.27
C ILE A 151 -1.69 -17.34 -15.33
N ILE A 152 -1.15 -17.56 -16.53
CA ILE A 152 0.29 -17.51 -16.81
C ILE A 152 0.70 -16.05 -16.91
N LEU A 153 1.78 -15.69 -16.21
CA LEU A 153 2.37 -14.36 -16.25
C LEU A 153 3.39 -14.35 -17.39
N ASP A 154 3.05 -13.70 -18.49
CA ASP A 154 3.86 -13.68 -19.70
C ASP A 154 5.26 -13.09 -19.45
N ASN A 155 6.26 -13.58 -20.19
CA ASN A 155 7.70 -13.32 -19.97
C ASN A 155 8.22 -13.72 -18.58
N THR A 156 7.51 -14.60 -17.86
CA THR A 156 7.99 -15.22 -16.62
C THR A 156 7.81 -16.74 -16.67
N ASN A 157 8.38 -17.43 -15.68
CA ASN A 157 8.12 -18.86 -15.43
C ASN A 157 7.09 -19.06 -14.31
N LEU A 158 6.16 -18.12 -14.15
CA LEU A 158 5.20 -18.09 -13.06
C LEU A 158 3.76 -18.17 -13.57
N ALA A 159 2.91 -18.80 -12.77
CA ALA A 159 1.47 -18.83 -12.94
C ALA A 159 0.78 -18.55 -11.60
N VAL A 160 -0.48 -18.17 -11.62
CA VAL A 160 -1.32 -18.01 -10.43
C VAL A 160 -2.68 -18.64 -10.70
N LYS A 161 -3.30 -19.27 -9.70
CA LYS A 161 -4.68 -19.75 -9.87
C LYS A 161 -5.60 -18.55 -10.01
N LEU A 162 -6.52 -18.60 -10.96
CA LEU A 162 -7.47 -17.52 -11.20
C LEU A 162 -8.30 -17.21 -9.94
N GLU A 163 -8.59 -18.23 -9.14
CA GLU A 163 -9.31 -18.06 -7.87
C GLU A 163 -8.52 -17.28 -6.81
N ASP A 164 -7.19 -17.21 -6.92
CA ASP A 164 -6.32 -16.47 -6.01
C ASP A 164 -6.06 -15.03 -6.47
N VAL A 165 -6.51 -14.66 -7.67
CA VAL A 165 -6.41 -13.29 -8.18
C VAL A 165 -7.57 -12.47 -7.65
N GLU A 166 -7.25 -11.31 -7.07
CA GLU A 166 -8.23 -10.32 -6.65
C GLU A 166 -8.52 -9.33 -7.79
N ASP A 167 -7.46 -8.76 -8.39
CA ASP A 167 -7.60 -7.79 -9.46
C ASP A 167 -6.35 -7.75 -10.36
N ILE A 168 -6.51 -7.21 -11.57
CA ILE A 168 -5.42 -6.89 -12.49
C ILE A 168 -5.66 -5.47 -13.01
N ILE A 169 -4.75 -4.56 -12.69
CA ILE A 169 -4.89 -3.14 -13.01
C ILE A 169 -3.74 -2.65 -13.90
N GLU A 170 -3.94 -1.55 -14.60
CA GLU A 170 -2.88 -0.89 -15.36
C GLU A 170 -1.83 -0.30 -14.42
N VAL A 171 -0.55 -0.34 -14.85
CA VAL A 171 0.58 0.19 -14.08
C VAL A 171 0.42 1.67 -13.74
N GLU A 172 -0.30 2.43 -14.57
CA GLU A 172 -0.63 3.85 -14.35
C GLU A 172 -1.47 4.10 -13.09
N LYS A 173 -2.10 3.05 -12.54
CA LYS A 173 -2.85 3.14 -11.28
C LYS A 173 -2.03 2.85 -10.03
N MET A 174 -0.79 2.37 -10.17
CA MET A 174 0.13 2.21 -9.04
C MET A 174 0.85 3.52 -8.76
N CYS A 175 1.26 3.77 -7.53
CA CYS A 175 2.26 4.79 -7.24
C CYS A 175 3.66 4.27 -7.57
N PRO A 176 4.33 4.70 -8.65
CA PRO A 176 5.68 4.23 -8.96
C PRO A 176 6.71 4.83 -8.02
N ILE A 177 7.44 3.95 -7.35
CA ILE A 177 8.58 4.25 -6.49
C ILE A 177 9.51 3.06 -6.62
N ASN A 178 10.66 3.29 -7.25
CA ASN A 178 11.64 2.24 -7.44
C ASN A 178 12.46 2.10 -6.16
N PHE A 179 12.27 0.99 -5.45
CA PHE A 179 13.02 0.67 -4.24
C PHE A 179 13.28 -0.83 -4.19
N GLU A 180 14.55 -1.21 -4.26
CA GLU A 180 14.98 -2.62 -4.30
C GLU A 180 14.23 -3.43 -5.38
N GLU A 181 13.50 -4.47 -4.99
CA GLU A 181 12.69 -5.32 -5.87
C GLU A 181 11.28 -4.78 -6.14
N TYR A 182 10.94 -3.60 -5.64
CA TYR A 182 9.62 -3.01 -5.77
C TYR A 182 9.62 -1.86 -6.78
N SER A 183 8.60 -1.84 -7.64
CA SER A 183 8.37 -0.74 -8.59
C SER A 183 7.41 0.32 -8.04
N GLY A 184 6.82 0.11 -6.88
CA GLY A 184 5.84 1.02 -6.32
C GLY A 184 4.87 0.38 -5.35
N PHE A 185 3.69 0.98 -5.21
CA PHE A 185 2.59 0.43 -4.40
C PHE A 185 1.22 0.66 -5.03
N VAL A 186 0.27 -0.18 -4.63
CA VAL A 186 -1.16 -0.04 -4.97
C VAL A 186 -2.00 0.04 -3.71
N SER A 187 -3.13 0.72 -3.80
CA SER A 187 -4.09 0.85 -2.71
C SER A 187 -5.24 -0.14 -2.95
N SER A 188 -5.47 -1.05 -2.00
CA SER A 188 -6.63 -1.94 -1.96
C SER A 188 -7.55 -1.54 -0.81
N LYS A 189 -8.86 -1.56 -1.07
CA LYS A 189 -9.89 -1.13 -0.12
C LYS A 189 -9.84 -1.89 1.20
N ASP A 190 -9.61 -3.20 1.14
CA ASP A 190 -9.66 -4.06 2.32
C ASP A 190 -8.27 -4.31 2.93
N LYS A 191 -7.22 -4.25 2.10
CA LYS A 191 -5.86 -4.62 2.50
C LYS A 191 -4.94 -3.46 2.82
N GLY A 192 -5.32 -2.24 2.43
CA GLY A 192 -4.46 -1.09 2.61
C GLY A 192 -3.46 -0.96 1.46
N ILE A 193 -2.22 -0.60 1.79
CA ILE A 193 -1.15 -0.37 0.82
C ILE A 193 -0.39 -1.68 0.60
N ILE A 194 -0.27 -2.07 -0.66
CA ILE A 194 0.43 -3.28 -1.08
C ILE A 194 1.62 -2.87 -1.93
N ASN A 195 2.82 -3.29 -1.55
CA ASN A 195 4.02 -3.09 -2.36
C ASN A 195 3.95 -3.95 -3.63
N VAL A 196 4.31 -3.36 -4.76
CA VAL A 196 4.32 -4.01 -6.07
C VAL A 196 5.72 -4.52 -6.36
N LYS A 197 5.89 -5.84 -6.34
CA LYS A 197 7.15 -6.49 -6.69
C LYS A 197 7.35 -6.51 -8.21
N THR A 198 8.53 -6.13 -8.67
CA THR A 198 8.89 -6.13 -10.10
C THR A 198 9.21 -7.55 -10.55
N LEU A 199 8.30 -8.18 -11.32
CA LEU A 199 8.62 -9.42 -12.03
C LEU A 199 9.11 -9.15 -13.45
N VAL A 200 8.62 -8.06 -14.07
CA VAL A 200 9.06 -7.58 -15.38
C VAL A 200 9.24 -6.05 -15.35
N GLU A 201 10.46 -5.59 -15.66
CA GLU A 201 10.85 -4.16 -15.65
C GLU A 201 9.89 -3.26 -16.44
N ASN A 202 9.48 -3.70 -17.63
CA ASN A 202 8.57 -2.96 -18.51
C ASN A 202 7.13 -3.51 -18.49
N GLY A 203 6.73 -4.12 -17.37
CA GLY A 203 5.37 -4.63 -17.20
C GLY A 203 4.33 -3.51 -17.24
N LYS A 204 3.21 -3.76 -17.93
CA LYS A 204 2.10 -2.81 -18.11
C LYS A 204 0.96 -3.02 -17.14
N TRP A 205 0.94 -4.16 -16.44
CA TRP A 205 -0.13 -4.53 -15.52
C TRP A 205 0.42 -4.83 -14.13
N ILE A 206 -0.42 -4.62 -13.13
CA ILE A 206 -0.21 -5.05 -11.76
C ILE A 206 -1.24 -6.13 -11.42
N LEU A 207 -0.78 -7.32 -11.09
CA LEU A 207 -1.63 -8.40 -10.58
C LEU A 207 -1.66 -8.36 -9.05
N ILE A 208 -2.85 -8.35 -8.47
CA ILE A 208 -3.08 -8.32 -7.02
C ILE A 208 -3.69 -9.66 -6.60
N THR A 209 -3.09 -10.32 -5.62
CA THR A 209 -3.57 -11.61 -5.09
C THR A 209 -4.52 -11.40 -3.91
N LYS A 210 -5.41 -12.38 -3.69
CA LYS A 210 -6.29 -12.44 -2.52
C LYS A 210 -5.55 -12.46 -1.18
N LYS A 211 -4.27 -12.82 -1.17
CA LYS A 211 -3.41 -12.74 0.02
C LYS A 211 -2.77 -11.37 0.27
N GLY A 212 -2.90 -10.43 -0.68
CA GLY A 212 -2.38 -9.08 -0.54
C GLY A 212 -0.95 -8.93 -1.03
N GLU A 213 -0.59 -9.68 -2.06
CA GLU A 213 0.65 -9.47 -2.81
C GLU A 213 0.32 -8.76 -4.12
N ALA A 214 1.26 -7.96 -4.63
CA ALA A 214 1.11 -7.32 -5.92
C ALA A 214 2.38 -7.49 -6.77
N PHE A 215 2.20 -7.75 -8.07
CA PHE A 215 3.29 -8.03 -9.00
C PHE A 215 3.15 -7.21 -10.28
N ARG A 216 4.23 -6.56 -10.70
CA ARG A 216 4.31 -5.91 -12.02
C ARG A 216 4.64 -6.93 -13.10
N ILE A 217 3.74 -7.09 -14.06
CA ILE A 217 3.75 -8.15 -15.08
C ILE A 217 3.56 -7.59 -16.50
N SER A 218 4.00 -8.34 -17.52
CA SER A 218 3.86 -7.95 -18.93
C SER A 218 2.45 -8.11 -19.47
N ASN A 219 2.00 -9.35 -19.62
CA ASN A 219 0.68 -9.74 -20.14
C ASN A 219 0.25 -11.00 -19.39
N THR A 220 -0.99 -11.44 -19.61
CA THR A 220 -1.54 -12.65 -19.00
C THR A 220 -2.11 -13.59 -20.04
N ILE A 221 -1.95 -14.90 -19.80
CA ILE A 221 -2.58 -15.94 -20.61
C ILE A 221 -3.42 -16.81 -19.69
N VAL A 222 -4.73 -16.89 -19.95
CA VAL A 222 -5.64 -17.72 -19.16
C VAL A 222 -5.68 -19.12 -19.75
N VAL A 223 -5.38 -20.12 -18.93
CA VAL A 223 -5.34 -21.52 -19.35
C VAL A 223 -6.06 -22.41 -18.35
N LYS A 224 -6.63 -23.52 -18.83
CA LYS A 224 -7.13 -24.59 -17.97
C LYS A 224 -6.11 -25.71 -17.94
N GLY A 225 -5.67 -26.08 -16.75
CA GLY A 225 -4.66 -27.12 -16.59
C GLY A 225 -4.76 -27.81 -15.23
N GLN A 226 -3.82 -28.69 -14.98
CA GLN A 226 -3.67 -29.34 -13.68
C GLN A 226 -2.32 -28.91 -13.11
N GLY A 227 -2.34 -28.33 -11.91
CA GLY A 227 -1.14 -28.10 -11.14
C GLY A 227 -0.61 -29.43 -10.60
N ILE A 228 0.68 -29.68 -10.77
CA ILE A 228 1.38 -30.86 -10.30
C ILE A 228 2.32 -30.41 -9.19
N LYS A 229 2.11 -30.91 -7.98
CA LYS A 229 3.01 -30.65 -6.86
C LYS A 229 4.28 -31.46 -7.06
N ASN A 230 5.40 -30.78 -7.19
CA ASN A 230 6.71 -31.41 -7.20
C ASN A 230 7.07 -31.81 -5.76
N SER A 231 7.44 -33.08 -5.56
CA SER A 231 7.77 -33.63 -4.25
C SER A 231 9.14 -33.15 -3.73
N GLU A 232 10.04 -32.74 -4.62
CA GLU A 232 11.41 -32.36 -4.25
C GLU A 232 11.48 -30.96 -3.64
N ASP A 233 10.84 -29.97 -4.27
CA ASP A 233 10.84 -28.57 -3.84
C ASP A 233 9.53 -28.14 -3.14
N GLY A 234 8.51 -29.00 -3.17
CA GLY A 234 7.21 -28.75 -2.57
C GLY A 234 6.35 -27.71 -3.28
N PHE A 235 6.77 -27.16 -4.41
CA PHE A 235 6.02 -26.20 -5.22
C PHE A 235 5.04 -26.89 -6.17
N GLU A 236 4.02 -26.16 -6.60
CA GLU A 236 3.07 -26.60 -7.61
C GLU A 236 3.49 -26.02 -8.96
N TYR A 237 3.43 -26.84 -10.01
CA TYR A 237 3.81 -26.46 -11.37
C TYR A 237 2.68 -26.73 -12.35
N LEU A 238 2.45 -25.79 -13.25
CA LEU A 238 1.54 -25.92 -14.39
C LEU A 238 2.35 -26.16 -15.65
N SER A 239 2.11 -27.29 -16.33
CA SER A 239 2.68 -27.55 -17.65
C SER A 239 1.76 -27.02 -18.76
N PHE A 240 2.28 -26.14 -19.62
CA PHE A 240 1.56 -25.58 -20.75
C PHE A 240 2.51 -25.31 -21.92
N GLU A 241 2.14 -25.72 -23.14
CA GLU A 241 2.94 -25.56 -24.37
C GLU A 241 4.42 -25.99 -24.22
N GLY A 242 4.66 -27.09 -23.52
CA GLY A 242 6.02 -27.64 -23.30
C GLY A 242 6.87 -26.88 -22.28
N LYS A 243 6.30 -25.89 -21.57
CA LYS A 243 6.95 -25.16 -20.47
C LYS A 243 6.29 -25.49 -19.13
N ASN A 244 7.07 -25.40 -18.06
CA ASN A 244 6.61 -25.54 -16.68
C ASN A 244 6.61 -24.18 -15.99
N TYR A 245 5.46 -23.78 -15.47
CA TYR A 245 5.26 -22.54 -14.75
C TYR A 245 5.06 -22.84 -13.27
N ARG A 246 5.87 -22.23 -12.39
CA ARG A 246 5.69 -22.35 -10.95
C ARG A 246 4.46 -21.56 -10.52
N VAL A 247 3.56 -22.20 -9.80
CA VAL A 247 2.33 -21.59 -9.28
C VAL A 247 2.66 -20.79 -8.01
N LEU A 248 2.40 -19.48 -8.06
CA LEU A 248 2.46 -18.58 -6.92
C LEU A 248 1.36 -18.93 -5.93
N ARG A 249 1.69 -18.91 -4.64
CA ARG A 249 0.79 -19.28 -3.55
C ARG A 249 0.25 -18.07 -2.82
#